data_AF-A0A1G9QNM6-F1
#
_entry.id   AF-A0A1G9QNM6-F1
#
_cell.length_a   1.000
_cell.length_b   1.000
_cell.length_c   1.000
_cell.angle_alpha   90.00
_cell.angle_beta   90.00
_cell.angle_gamma   90.00
#
_symmetry.space_group_name_H-M   'P 1'
#
loop_
_entity.id
_entity.type
_entity.pdbx_description
1 polymer ?
#
loop_
_entity_poly.entity_id
_entity_poly.type
_entity_poly.pdbx_seq_one_letter_code
_entity_poly.pdbx_strand_id
1 'polypeptide(L)'
;MTTIALTKKLFELGTFVEEQDNGIEDELYRWHANVFRMSNKNNVIFMNNQTRYNFILFGVKKVHFKDFNQLFVNSLIENLQADKIPDSKITEYVSKANKIKFTKTSNRSVLGSMTDMVKMTGILILHYPPQEMNSIVINQKNNRSPLIKLNGYPEQLMKEALGVQ
;
A
#
# COMPACT_ATOMS: atom_id res chain seq x y z
N MET A 1 -8.90 11.17 -8.01
CA MET A 1 -7.77 11.63 -7.17
C MET A 1 -7.52 10.54 -6.13
N THR A 2 -6.27 10.25 -5.81
CA THR A 2 -5.93 9.27 -4.77
C THR A 2 -5.58 9.99 -3.47
N THR A 3 -6.12 9.49 -2.37
CA THR A 3 -5.82 9.99 -1.03
C THR A 3 -4.95 8.96 -0.32
N ILE A 4 -3.79 9.37 0.18
CA ILE A 4 -2.95 8.51 1.02
C ILE A 4 -2.89 9.08 2.43
N ALA A 5 -3.53 8.39 3.36
CA ALA A 5 -3.55 8.75 4.76
C ALA A 5 -2.26 8.25 5.44
N LEU A 6 -1.41 9.16 5.90
CA LEU A 6 -0.10 8.84 6.47
C LEU A 6 -0.14 8.90 7.99
N THR A 7 0.57 7.97 8.65
CA THR A 7 0.79 8.08 10.10
C THR A 7 1.66 9.30 10.41
N LYS A 8 1.51 9.86 11.63
CA LYS A 8 2.31 11.02 12.08
C LYS A 8 3.82 10.83 11.85
N LYS A 9 4.33 9.64 12.16
CA LYS A 9 5.75 9.30 11.97
C LYS A 9 6.17 9.34 10.50
N LEU A 10 5.31 8.93 9.58
CA LEU A 10 5.59 8.98 8.14
C LEU A 10 5.51 10.42 7.61
N PHE A 11 4.55 11.22 8.09
CA PHE A 11 4.48 12.67 7.81
C PHE A 11 5.80 13.38 8.12
N GLU A 12 6.28 13.21 9.35
CA GLU A 12 7.50 13.86 9.82
C GLU A 12 8.74 13.37 9.04
N LEU A 13 8.81 12.07 8.76
CA LEU A 13 9.96 11.48 8.05
C LEU A 13 10.07 11.94 6.60
N GLY A 14 8.94 12.03 5.88
CA GLY A 14 8.91 12.46 4.49
C GLY A 14 8.73 13.97 4.31
N THR A 15 8.49 14.72 5.39
CA THR A 15 8.21 16.16 5.34
C THR A 15 7.02 16.49 4.42
N PHE A 16 5.98 15.67 4.47
CA PHE A 16 4.80 15.83 3.64
C PHE A 16 3.93 17.00 4.12
N VAL A 17 3.29 17.69 3.17
CA VAL A 17 2.29 18.71 3.47
C VAL A 17 0.95 18.02 3.67
N GLU A 18 0.30 18.30 4.80
CA GLU A 18 -1.05 17.82 5.05
C GLU A 18 -2.06 18.62 4.23
N GLU A 19 -2.91 17.92 3.51
CA GLU A 19 -3.99 18.48 2.70
C GLU A 19 -5.35 18.18 3.34
N GLN A 20 -6.35 19.00 3.02
CA GLN A 20 -7.70 18.81 3.53
C GLN A 20 -8.36 17.56 2.93
N ASP A 21 -9.03 16.81 3.80
CA ASP A 21 -9.80 15.63 3.41
C ASP A 21 -11.29 15.93 3.49
N ASN A 22 -11.91 16.14 2.32
CA ASN A 22 -13.35 16.39 2.23
C ASN A 22 -14.16 15.09 2.28
N GLY A 23 -13.51 13.92 2.32
CA GLY A 23 -14.19 12.61 2.39
C GLY A 23 -15.01 12.24 1.14
N ILE A 24 -14.72 12.87 0.00
CA ILE A 24 -15.51 12.70 -1.23
C ILE A 24 -15.00 11.51 -2.06
N GLU A 25 -13.74 11.12 -1.90
CA GLU A 25 -13.16 10.02 -2.67
C GLU A 25 -13.70 8.66 -2.23
N ASP A 26 -13.99 7.79 -3.20
CA ASP A 26 -14.35 6.38 -2.97
C ASP A 26 -13.19 5.63 -2.27
N GLU A 27 -13.53 4.72 -1.34
CA GLU A 27 -12.56 3.95 -0.55
C GLU A 27 -11.60 3.11 -1.41
N LEU A 28 -11.97 2.75 -2.64
CA LEU A 28 -11.05 2.10 -3.59
C LEU A 28 -9.85 2.99 -3.93
N TYR A 29 -10.02 4.31 -4.00
CA TYR A 29 -8.94 5.27 -4.30
C TYR A 29 -8.30 5.84 -3.03
N ARG A 30 -8.66 5.32 -1.86
CA ARG A 30 -8.11 5.72 -0.57
C ARG A 30 -7.16 4.64 -0.05
N TRP A 31 -5.99 5.09 0.36
CA TRP A 31 -4.93 4.25 0.88
C TRP A 31 -4.51 4.76 2.25
N HIS A 32 -4.00 3.87 3.09
CA HIS A 32 -3.22 4.23 4.27
C HIS A 32 -1.77 3.84 4.04
N ALA A 33 -0.85 4.64 4.57
CA ALA A 33 0.56 4.30 4.62
C ALA A 33 1.15 4.50 6.02
N ASN A 34 2.04 3.59 6.39
CA ASN A 34 2.75 3.65 7.66
C ASN A 34 4.22 3.28 7.49
N VAL A 35 5.09 3.97 8.25
CA VAL A 35 6.50 3.59 8.37
C VAL A 35 6.73 2.72 9.59
N PHE A 36 7.41 1.60 9.41
CA PHE A 36 7.78 0.66 10.48
C PHE A 36 9.25 0.24 10.35
N ARG A 37 9.80 -0.33 11.43
CA ARG A 37 11.19 -0.81 11.46
C ARG A 37 11.19 -2.33 11.42
N MET A 38 11.92 -2.91 10.48
CA MET A 38 12.11 -4.35 10.33
C MET A 38 13.49 -4.58 9.69
N SER A 39 14.22 -5.60 10.15
CA SER A 39 15.58 -5.91 9.68
C SER A 39 16.52 -4.68 9.72
N ASN A 40 16.46 -3.91 10.82
CA ASN A 40 17.23 -2.68 11.06
C ASN A 40 17.05 -1.56 10.03
N LYS A 41 16.03 -1.64 9.18
CA LYS A 41 15.72 -0.66 8.14
C LYS A 41 14.34 -0.04 8.38
N ASN A 42 14.14 1.18 7.88
CA ASN A 42 12.79 1.75 7.74
C ASN A 42 12.14 1.13 6.51
N ASN A 43 10.87 0.74 6.64
CA ASN A 43 10.06 0.18 5.57
C ASN A 43 8.71 0.90 5.58
N VAL A 44 8.05 0.96 4.43
CA VAL A 44 6.73 1.60 4.30
C VAL A 44 5.75 0.57 3.79
N ILE A 45 4.65 0.37 4.53
CA ILE A 45 3.49 -0.40 4.06
C ILE A 45 2.47 0.58 3.50
N PHE A 46 1.91 0.25 2.34
CA PHE A 46 0.71 0.87 1.79
C PHE A 46 -0.43 -0.14 1.82
N MET A 47 -1.64 0.28 2.16
CA MET A 47 -2.81 -0.60 2.24
C MET A 47 -4.05 0.13 1.73
N ASN A 48 -4.78 -0.51 0.83
CA ASN A 48 -6.04 -0.02 0.29
C ASN A 48 -7.17 -0.07 1.34
N ASN A 49 -8.01 0.97 1.37
CA ASN A 49 -9.08 1.08 2.37
C ASN A 49 -10.29 0.19 2.09
N GLN A 50 -10.54 -0.22 0.85
CA GLN A 50 -11.63 -1.13 0.53
C GLN A 50 -11.16 -2.58 0.61
N THR A 51 -10.09 -2.91 -0.12
CA THR A 51 -9.70 -4.31 -0.40
C THR A 51 -8.63 -4.84 0.55
N ARG A 52 -7.97 -3.95 1.32
CA ARG A 52 -6.75 -4.22 2.09
C ARG A 52 -5.59 -4.75 1.25
N TYR A 53 -5.69 -4.65 -0.07
CA TYR A 53 -4.56 -4.89 -0.96
C TYR A 53 -3.40 -4.03 -0.50
N ASN A 54 -2.25 -4.63 -0.30
CA ASN A 54 -1.12 -3.99 0.32
C ASN A 54 0.19 -4.35 -0.36
N PHE A 55 1.16 -3.45 -0.22
CA PHE A 55 2.52 -3.72 -0.63
C PHE A 55 3.47 -2.97 0.30
N ILE A 56 4.66 -3.54 0.46
CA ILE A 56 5.70 -3.02 1.33
C ILE A 56 6.90 -2.63 0.48
N LEU A 57 7.42 -1.44 0.75
CA LEU A 57 8.71 -0.98 0.29
C LEU A 57 9.74 -1.19 1.39
N PHE A 58 10.72 -2.04 1.13
CA PHE A 58 11.78 -2.41 2.06
C PHE A 58 12.99 -1.49 1.95
N GLY A 59 13.58 -1.10 3.08
CA GLY A 59 14.82 -0.31 3.05
C GLY A 59 14.67 1.14 2.58
N VAL A 60 13.51 1.75 2.84
CA VAL A 60 13.24 3.14 2.48
C VAL A 60 14.17 4.08 3.25
N LYS A 61 14.75 5.06 2.53
CA LYS A 61 15.68 6.06 3.02
C LYS A 61 15.11 7.45 2.75
N LYS A 62 15.68 8.47 3.40
CA LYS A 62 15.24 9.87 3.23
C LYS A 62 15.20 10.31 1.76
N VAL A 63 16.15 9.84 0.95
CA VAL A 63 16.25 10.20 -0.48
C VAL A 63 15.01 9.77 -1.28
N HIS A 64 14.38 8.66 -0.91
CA HIS A 64 13.24 8.09 -1.63
C HIS A 64 11.94 8.86 -1.40
N PHE A 65 11.86 9.71 -0.36
CA PHE A 65 10.67 10.54 -0.13
C PHE A 65 10.58 11.73 -1.07
N LYS A 66 11.66 12.11 -1.76
CA LYS A 66 11.64 13.19 -2.76
C LYS A 66 10.69 12.87 -3.92
N ASP A 67 10.66 11.61 -4.33
CA ASP A 67 9.85 11.12 -5.46
C ASP A 67 8.77 10.14 -4.99
N PHE A 68 8.24 10.34 -3.77
CA PHE A 68 7.35 9.38 -3.11
C PHE A 68 6.08 9.05 -3.93
N ASN A 69 5.52 10.04 -4.63
CA ASN A 69 4.37 9.85 -5.53
C ASN A 69 4.70 8.86 -6.65
N GLN A 70 5.83 9.09 -7.34
CA GLN A 70 6.29 8.21 -8.42
C GLN A 70 6.62 6.82 -7.90
N LEU A 71 7.27 6.75 -6.73
CA LEU A 71 7.61 5.50 -6.07
C LEU A 71 6.36 4.68 -5.72
N PHE A 72 5.32 5.32 -5.17
CA PHE A 72 4.04 4.68 -4.89
C PHE A 72 3.38 4.16 -6.17
N VAL A 73 3.26 5.00 -7.21
CA VAL A 73 2.59 4.62 -8.47
C VAL A 73 3.32 3.48 -9.18
N ASN A 74 4.64 3.57 -9.34
CA ASN A 74 5.42 2.54 -10.01
C ASN A 74 5.33 1.21 -9.25
N SER A 75 5.51 1.24 -7.93
CA SER A 75 5.44 0.03 -7.12
C SER A 75 4.04 -0.58 -7.15
N LEU A 76 2.98 0.24 -7.13
CA LEU A 76 1.61 -0.23 -7.26
C LEU A 76 1.38 -0.93 -8.61
N ILE A 77 1.81 -0.31 -9.72
CA ILE A 77 1.72 -0.92 -11.06
C ILE A 77 2.42 -2.28 -11.08
N GLU A 78 3.67 -2.35 -10.62
CA GLU A 78 4.45 -3.60 -10.60
C GLU A 78 3.76 -4.71 -9.80
N ASN A 79 3.19 -4.39 -8.63
CA ASN A 79 2.47 -5.38 -7.82
C ASN A 79 1.16 -5.84 -8.48
N LEU A 80 0.37 -4.91 -9.04
CA LEU A 80 -0.88 -5.27 -9.73
C LEU A 80 -0.62 -6.12 -10.99
N GLN A 81 0.43 -5.81 -11.75
CA GLN A 81 0.87 -6.62 -12.89
C GLN A 81 1.31 -8.01 -12.47
N ALA A 82 2.08 -8.12 -11.38
CA ALA A 82 2.49 -9.41 -10.82
C ALA A 82 1.30 -10.28 -10.44
N ASP A 83 0.23 -9.66 -9.93
CA ASP A 83 -1.06 -10.31 -9.62
C ASP A 83 -1.96 -10.53 -10.85
N LYS A 84 -1.45 -10.31 -12.07
CA LYS A 84 -2.13 -10.61 -13.33
C LYS A 84 -3.38 -9.76 -13.58
N ILE A 85 -3.41 -8.55 -13.03
CA ILE A 85 -4.43 -7.56 -13.40
C ILE A 85 -4.08 -7.01 -14.79
N PRO A 86 -5.03 -6.94 -15.75
CA PRO A 86 -4.74 -6.45 -17.10
C PRO A 86 -4.24 -4.99 -17.11
N ASP A 87 -3.25 -4.68 -17.94
CA ASP A 87 -2.66 -3.33 -18.04
C ASP A 87 -3.69 -2.23 -18.36
N SER A 88 -4.76 -2.56 -19.10
CA SER A 88 -5.87 -1.64 -19.37
C SER A 88 -6.60 -1.22 -18.09
N LYS A 89 -6.83 -2.18 -17.17
CA LYS A 89 -7.45 -1.94 -15.87
C LYS A 89 -6.52 -1.20 -14.92
N ILE A 90 -5.23 -1.52 -14.94
CA ILE A 90 -4.22 -0.80 -14.14
C ILE A 90 -4.15 0.66 -14.61
N THR A 91 -4.10 0.89 -15.92
CA THR A 91 -4.05 2.24 -16.49
C THR A 91 -5.32 3.03 -16.17
N GLU A 92 -6.50 2.41 -16.29
CA GLU A 92 -7.78 3.03 -15.89
C GLU A 92 -7.74 3.45 -14.40
N TYR A 93 -7.31 2.54 -13.53
CA TYR A 93 -7.25 2.78 -12.09
C TYR A 93 -6.24 3.87 -11.70
N VAL A 94 -5.01 3.79 -12.23
CA VAL A 94 -3.92 4.74 -11.93
C VAL A 94 -4.14 6.09 -12.60
N SER A 95 -4.83 6.17 -13.74
CA SER A 95 -5.15 7.47 -14.36
C SER A 95 -6.00 8.36 -13.45
N LYS A 96 -6.90 7.76 -12.66
CA LYS A 96 -7.68 8.45 -11.62
C LYS A 96 -6.83 8.82 -10.40
N ALA A 97 -5.64 8.23 -10.25
CA ALA A 97 -4.65 8.49 -9.22
C ALA A 97 -3.61 9.57 -9.60
N ASN A 98 -3.70 10.20 -10.78
CA ASN A 98 -2.73 11.20 -11.26
C ASN A 98 -2.52 12.42 -10.36
N LYS A 99 -3.39 12.64 -9.37
CA LYS A 99 -3.14 13.53 -8.25
C LYS A 99 -3.21 12.72 -6.98
N ILE A 100 -2.12 12.74 -6.22
CA ILE A 100 -2.02 12.14 -4.89
C ILE A 100 -2.05 13.29 -3.88
N LYS A 101 -2.96 13.19 -2.91
CA LYS A 101 -2.97 14.07 -1.74
C LYS A 101 -2.63 13.31 -0.46
N PHE A 102 -2.03 14.00 0.50
CA PHE A 102 -1.66 13.40 1.78
C PHE A 102 -2.52 13.92 2.92
N THR A 103 -3.10 13.00 3.70
CA THR A 103 -3.97 13.34 4.83
C THR A 103 -3.54 12.57 6.09
N LYS A 104 -4.02 12.95 7.27
CA LYS A 104 -3.79 12.16 8.50
C LYS A 104 -4.66 10.91 8.52
N THR A 105 -4.09 9.83 9.07
CA THR A 105 -4.85 8.59 9.31
C THR A 105 -6.04 8.85 10.24
N SER A 106 -7.22 8.43 9.79
CA SER A 106 -8.47 8.50 10.56
C SER A 106 -9.09 7.12 10.81
N ASN A 107 -8.71 6.09 10.03
CA ASN A 107 -9.35 4.78 10.06
C ASN A 107 -8.59 3.76 10.92
N ARG A 108 -9.05 3.58 12.18
CA ARG A 108 -8.47 2.61 13.12
C ARG A 108 -8.56 1.15 12.65
N SER A 109 -9.56 0.82 11.83
CA SER A 109 -9.73 -0.52 11.27
C SER A 109 -8.61 -0.87 10.29
N VAL A 110 -8.27 0.06 9.39
CA VAL A 110 -7.16 -0.12 8.43
C VAL A 110 -5.81 -0.16 9.15
N LEU A 111 -5.61 0.70 10.16
CA LEU A 111 -4.40 0.70 10.99
C LEU A 111 -4.17 -0.65 11.71
N GLY A 112 -5.23 -1.25 12.24
CA GLY A 112 -5.18 -2.59 12.82
C GLY A 112 -4.71 -3.64 11.80
N SER A 113 -5.35 -3.67 10.62
CA SER A 113 -4.96 -4.59 9.54
C SER A 113 -3.51 -4.40 9.07
N MET A 114 -3.02 -3.16 8.95
CA MET A 114 -1.61 -2.92 8.62
C MET A 114 -0.67 -3.46 9.70
N THR A 115 -1.05 -3.33 10.97
CA THR A 115 -0.23 -3.83 12.09
C THR A 115 -0.12 -5.35 12.03
N ASP A 116 -1.23 -6.04 11.78
CA ASP A 116 -1.24 -7.50 11.64
C ASP A 116 -0.44 -7.94 10.40
N MET A 117 -0.58 -7.25 9.28
CA MET A 117 0.16 -7.55 8.06
C MET A 117 1.68 -7.35 8.22
N VAL A 118 2.11 -6.33 8.95
CA VAL A 118 3.55 -6.13 9.28
C VAL A 118 4.08 -7.29 10.13
N LYS A 119 3.30 -7.78 11.11
CA LYS A 119 3.71 -8.96 11.90
C LYS A 119 3.84 -10.21 11.03
N MET A 120 2.86 -10.45 10.15
CA MET A 120 2.89 -11.58 9.21
C MET A 120 4.10 -11.49 8.27
N THR A 121 4.38 -10.30 7.74
CA THR A 121 5.57 -10.05 6.90
C THR A 121 6.86 -10.39 7.63
N GLY A 122 6.93 -10.12 8.93
CA GLY A 122 8.08 -10.47 9.78
C GLY A 122 8.43 -11.96 9.75
N ILE A 123 7.43 -12.83 9.60
CA ILE A 123 7.63 -14.28 9.44
C ILE A 123 8.06 -14.60 8.00
N LEU A 124 7.41 -13.98 6.99
CA LEU A 124 7.71 -14.23 5.58
C LEU A 124 9.17 -13.90 5.22
N ILE A 125 9.71 -12.79 5.74
CA ILE A 125 11.08 -12.36 5.40
C ILE A 125 12.16 -13.33 5.88
N LEU A 126 11.86 -14.21 6.84
CA LEU A 126 12.79 -15.26 7.28
C LEU A 126 12.99 -16.34 6.22
N HIS A 127 11.96 -16.59 5.41
CA HIS A 127 11.98 -17.58 4.33
C HIS A 127 12.20 -16.95 2.95
N TYR A 128 11.81 -15.68 2.81
CA TYR A 128 11.88 -14.91 1.56
C TYR A 128 12.53 -13.55 1.84
N PRO A 129 13.84 -13.49 2.12
CA PRO A 129 14.51 -12.24 2.41
C PRO A 129 14.40 -11.27 1.21
N PRO A 130 13.99 -10.01 1.43
CA PRO A 130 13.78 -9.06 0.33
C PRO A 130 15.11 -8.71 -0.32
N GLN A 131 15.22 -8.97 -1.62
CA GLN A 131 16.38 -8.61 -2.45
C GLN A 131 16.25 -7.19 -3.01
N GLU A 132 15.01 -6.79 -3.35
CA GLU A 132 14.66 -5.47 -3.88
C GLU A 132 13.80 -4.68 -2.88
N MET A 133 13.73 -3.36 -3.05
CA MET A 133 12.84 -2.51 -2.26
C MET A 133 11.38 -2.93 -2.43
N ASN A 134 10.92 -3.10 -3.68
CA ASN A 134 9.59 -3.62 -3.96
C ASN A 134 9.66 -5.14 -4.11
N SER A 135 9.60 -5.88 -3.00
CA SER A 135 9.68 -7.34 -3.04
C SER A 135 8.34 -7.96 -3.45
N ILE A 136 8.16 -8.16 -4.76
CA ILE A 136 6.93 -8.72 -5.34
C ILE A 136 6.53 -10.05 -4.69
N VAL A 137 7.47 -10.97 -4.49
CA VAL A 137 7.19 -12.30 -3.90
C VAL A 137 6.56 -12.17 -2.51
N ILE A 138 7.06 -11.25 -1.68
CA ILE A 138 6.54 -11.04 -0.33
C ILE A 138 5.17 -10.36 -0.38
N ASN A 139 5.03 -9.34 -1.22
CA ASN A 139 3.77 -8.61 -1.37
C ASN A 139 2.64 -9.50 -1.89
N GLN A 140 2.90 -10.37 -2.86
CA GLN A 140 1.92 -11.37 -3.33
C GLN A 140 1.52 -12.34 -2.22
N LYS A 141 2.48 -12.82 -1.41
CA LYS A 141 2.18 -13.71 -0.28
C LYS A 141 1.32 -13.02 0.78
N ASN A 142 1.58 -11.74 1.05
CA ASN A 142 0.72 -10.92 1.90
C ASN A 142 -0.70 -10.79 1.33
N ASN A 143 -0.85 -10.52 0.04
CA ASN A 143 -2.17 -10.37 -0.61
C ASN A 143 -2.91 -11.71 -0.85
N ARG A 144 -2.21 -12.84 -0.75
CA ARG A 144 -2.77 -14.21 -0.74
C ARG A 144 -2.94 -14.77 0.67
N SER A 145 -2.74 -13.96 1.70
CA SER A 145 -3.09 -14.32 3.06
C SER A 145 -4.53 -13.90 3.35
N PRO A 146 -5.38 -14.79 3.88
CA PRO A 146 -6.78 -14.46 4.12
C PRO A 146 -6.89 -13.41 5.22
N LEU A 147 -7.70 -12.39 4.99
CA LEU A 147 -8.07 -11.42 6.02
C LEU A 147 -9.44 -11.79 6.57
N ILE A 148 -9.46 -12.33 7.79
CA ILE A 148 -10.69 -12.72 8.50
C ILE A 148 -11.71 -11.58 8.49
N LYS A 149 -11.25 -10.34 8.66
CA LYS A 149 -12.10 -9.15 8.72
C LYS A 149 -12.87 -8.84 7.43
N LEU A 150 -12.33 -9.22 6.27
CA LEU A 150 -12.97 -9.02 4.97
C LEU A 150 -13.52 -10.31 4.36
N ASN A 151 -13.37 -11.44 5.05
CA ASN A 151 -13.77 -12.76 4.56
C ASN A 151 -13.25 -13.06 3.14
N GLY A 152 -11.99 -12.71 2.87
CA GLY A 152 -11.42 -12.85 1.53
C GLY A 152 -9.93 -12.59 1.48
N TYR A 153 -9.38 -12.73 0.27
CA TYR A 153 -7.98 -12.49 -0.04
C TYR A 153 -7.83 -11.10 -0.66
N PRO A 154 -6.95 -10.23 -0.14
CA PRO A 154 -6.76 -8.89 -0.69
C PRO A 154 -6.53 -8.83 -2.20
N GLU A 155 -5.79 -9.80 -2.76
CA GLU A 155 -5.58 -9.92 -4.21
C GLU A 155 -6.91 -10.09 -4.97
N GLN A 156 -7.76 -11.02 -4.52
CA GLN A 156 -9.05 -11.30 -5.16
C GLN A 156 -10.00 -10.12 -5.04
N LEU A 157 -10.09 -9.54 -3.84
CA LEU A 157 -10.92 -8.36 -3.59
C LEU A 157 -10.49 -7.16 -4.45
N MET A 158 -9.19 -7.00 -4.71
CA MET A 158 -8.68 -5.98 -5.62
C MET A 158 -9.05 -6.25 -7.07
N LYS A 159 -8.96 -7.51 -7.53
CA LYS A 159 -9.41 -7.91 -8.87
C LYS A 159 -10.89 -7.63 -9.07
N GLU A 160 -11.72 -8.06 -8.13
CA GLU A 160 -13.17 -7.83 -8.13
C GLU A 160 -13.49 -6.32 -8.16
N ALA A 161 -12.83 -5.53 -7.32
CA ALA A 161 -13.03 -4.08 -7.26
C ALA A 161 -12.61 -3.36 -8.56
N LEU A 162 -11.69 -3.94 -9.33
CA LEU A 162 -11.27 -3.45 -10.65
C LEU A 162 -12.09 -4.05 -11.81
N GLY A 163 -13.08 -4.91 -11.51
CA GLY A 163 -13.90 -5.59 -12.51
C GLY A 163 -13.12 -6.61 -13.35
N VAL A 164 -12.15 -7.29 -12.73
CA VAL A 164 -11.41 -8.42 -13.30
C VAL A 164 -12.03 -9.71 -12.76
N GLN A 165 -12.50 -10.58 -13.66
CA GLN A 165 -13.02 -11.91 -13.34
C GLN A 165 -11.90 -12.93 -13.17
#